data_AF-A0A961GRB1-F1
#
_entry.id   AF-A0A961GRB1-F1
#
_cell.length_a   1.000
_cell.length_b   1.000
_cell.length_c   1.000
_cell.angle_alpha   90.00
_cell.angle_beta   90.00
_cell.angle_gamma   90.00
#
_symmetry.space_group_name_H-M   'P 1'
#
loop_
_entity.id
_entity.type
_entity.pdbx_description
1 polymer ?
#
loop_
_entity_poly.entity_id
_entity_poly.type
_entity_poly.pdbx_seq_one_letter_code
_entity_poly.pdbx_strand_id
1 'polypeptide(L)'
;MSETTPPRSDLPPQPESIDLAELDDPTAGVVAAELTARFIRLCMGQTEPVVARLARNEVALRKPGGIELDRRRLAQWLYRAIDVDVFRLMAVAVPLSHAEFALSRVEVLLRARFADVVGTAASYLLSDDRDAAIQMAAVATTMAAREVRTGLLEIIAETRSVDGGRVAEEQ
;
A
#
# COMPACT_ATOMS: atom_id res chain seq x y z
N MET A 1 55.42 -33.49 2.70
CA MET A 1 54.74 -32.70 1.65
C MET A 1 53.26 -32.76 1.97
N SER A 2 52.74 -31.73 2.63
CA SER A 2 51.33 -31.66 3.03
C SER A 2 50.60 -30.72 2.08
N GLU A 3 49.79 -31.31 1.22
CA GLU A 3 48.90 -30.62 0.29
C GLU A 3 47.87 -29.83 1.10
N THR A 4 47.84 -28.51 0.93
CA THR A 4 46.92 -27.61 1.64
C THR A 4 45.85 -27.16 0.65
N THR A 5 44.68 -27.79 0.69
CA THR A 5 43.50 -27.40 -0.11
C THR A 5 42.83 -26.19 0.56
N PRO A 6 42.53 -25.09 -0.16
CA PRO A 6 41.87 -23.93 0.44
C PRO A 6 40.38 -24.21 0.70
N PRO A 7 39.76 -23.53 1.69
CA PRO A 7 38.36 -23.77 2.04
C PRO A 7 37.44 -23.25 0.92
N ARG A 8 36.41 -24.04 0.60
CA ARG A 8 35.31 -23.61 -0.28
C ARG A 8 34.59 -22.44 0.38
N SER A 9 34.43 -21.37 -0.39
CA SER A 9 33.68 -20.18 0.01
C SER A 9 32.19 -20.51 -0.04
N ASP A 10 31.59 -20.80 1.11
CA ASP A 10 30.14 -20.89 1.28
C ASP A 10 29.54 -19.48 1.19
N LEU A 11 29.30 -19.01 -0.03
CA LEU A 11 28.42 -17.86 -0.25
C LEU A 11 26.97 -18.32 -0.01
N PRO A 12 26.14 -17.53 0.70
CA PRO A 12 24.72 -17.82 0.81
C PRO A 12 24.09 -17.89 -0.59
N PRO A 13 23.09 -18.75 -0.82
CA PRO A 13 22.42 -18.82 -2.11
C PRO A 13 21.89 -17.42 -2.44
N GLN A 14 22.31 -16.90 -3.59
CA GLN A 14 21.72 -15.67 -4.10
C GLN A 14 20.22 -15.90 -4.24
N PRO A 15 19.37 -14.94 -3.83
CA PRO A 15 17.93 -15.10 -4.01
C PRO A 15 17.67 -15.41 -5.47
N GLU A 16 16.92 -16.50 -5.71
CA GLU A 16 16.52 -16.94 -7.03
C GLU A 16 16.02 -15.73 -7.80
N SER A 17 16.70 -15.42 -8.90
CA SER A 17 16.29 -14.35 -9.81
C SER A 17 14.87 -14.65 -10.23
N ILE A 18 13.91 -13.84 -9.77
CA ILE A 18 12.51 -13.97 -10.16
C ILE A 18 12.46 -13.91 -11.68
N ASP A 19 12.03 -15.01 -12.31
CA ASP A 19 11.84 -15.05 -13.74
C ASP A 19 10.65 -14.15 -14.10
N LEU A 20 10.95 -12.98 -14.65
CA LEU A 20 9.95 -11.99 -15.05
C LEU A 20 9.03 -12.54 -16.16
N ALA A 21 9.40 -13.64 -16.83
CA ALA A 21 8.60 -14.30 -17.85
C ALA A 21 7.44 -15.16 -17.28
N GLU A 22 7.47 -15.53 -15.99
CA GLU A 22 6.37 -16.23 -15.32
C GLU A 22 5.33 -15.26 -14.70
N LEU A 23 5.60 -13.96 -14.70
CA LEU A 23 4.58 -12.96 -14.37
C LEU A 23 3.70 -12.72 -15.61
N ASP A 24 2.42 -13.09 -15.53
CA ASP A 24 1.40 -12.80 -16.56
C ASP A 24 1.37 -11.30 -16.97
N ASP A 25 1.82 -10.40 -16.09
CA ASP A 25 2.02 -8.98 -16.37
C ASP A 25 3.13 -8.38 -15.47
N PRO A 26 4.39 -8.32 -15.95
CA PRO A 26 5.51 -7.84 -15.14
C PRO A 26 5.39 -6.35 -14.80
N THR A 27 4.77 -5.55 -15.68
CA THR A 27 4.57 -4.11 -15.45
C THR A 27 3.57 -3.88 -14.33
N ALA A 28 2.43 -4.58 -14.34
CA ALA A 28 1.47 -4.49 -13.24
C ALA A 28 2.07 -4.99 -11.92
N GLY A 29 2.84 -6.07 -11.97
CA GLY A 29 3.57 -6.60 -10.80
C GLY A 29 4.49 -5.57 -10.16
N VAL A 30 5.33 -4.89 -10.97
CA VAL A 30 6.26 -3.85 -10.49
C VAL A 30 5.51 -2.63 -9.96
N VAL A 31 4.48 -2.15 -10.67
CA VAL A 31 3.69 -0.98 -10.23
C VAL A 31 2.97 -1.27 -8.91
N ALA A 32 2.34 -2.44 -8.78
CA ALA A 32 1.69 -2.85 -7.55
C ALA A 32 2.70 -2.96 -6.39
N ALA A 33 3.86 -3.59 -6.62
CA ALA A 33 4.89 -3.72 -5.60
C ALA A 33 5.42 -2.37 -5.12
N GLU A 34 5.72 -1.44 -6.04
CA GLU A 34 6.26 -0.13 -5.68
C GLU A 34 5.22 0.75 -4.98
N LEU A 35 3.95 0.74 -5.41
CA LEU A 35 2.87 1.44 -4.69
C LEU A 35 2.64 0.87 -3.30
N THR A 36 2.63 -0.46 -3.16
CA THR A 36 2.55 -1.10 -1.84
C THR A 36 3.74 -0.72 -0.96
N ALA A 37 4.96 -0.68 -1.50
CA ALA A 37 6.13 -0.25 -0.74
C ALA A 37 6.03 1.22 -0.30
N ARG A 38 5.55 2.12 -1.17
CA ARG A 38 5.27 3.53 -0.81
C ARG A 38 4.20 3.65 0.28
N PHE A 39 3.10 2.88 0.17
CA PHE A 39 2.06 2.81 1.19
C PHE A 39 2.65 2.39 2.55
N ILE A 40 3.42 1.31 2.60
CA ILE A 40 4.07 0.83 3.83
C ILE A 40 4.99 1.91 4.40
N ARG A 41 5.91 2.44 3.59
CA ARG A 41 6.86 3.47 4.03
C ARG A 41 6.15 4.69 4.60
N LEU A 42 5.07 5.14 3.96
CA LEU A 42 4.28 6.26 4.45
C LEU A 42 3.60 5.92 5.78
N CYS A 43 2.89 4.80 5.87
CA CYS A 43 2.21 4.39 7.10
C CYS A 43 3.20 4.26 8.27
N MET A 44 4.31 3.56 8.07
CA MET A 44 5.33 3.37 9.12
C MET A 44 5.97 4.71 9.51
N GLY A 45 6.33 5.55 8.54
CA GLY A 45 6.93 6.87 8.82
C GLY A 45 5.96 7.88 9.45
N GLN A 46 4.65 7.70 9.28
CA GLN A 46 3.62 8.61 9.81
C GLN A 46 2.87 8.03 11.02
N THR A 47 3.17 6.82 11.47
CA THR A 47 2.45 6.17 12.58
C THR A 47 2.53 7.01 13.85
N GLU A 48 3.74 7.39 14.29
CA GLU A 48 3.91 8.22 15.48
C GLU A 48 3.24 9.61 15.36
N PRO A 49 3.42 10.38 14.27
CA PRO A 49 2.69 11.63 14.04
C PRO A 49 1.16 11.48 14.09
N VAL A 50 0.64 10.41 13.47
CA VAL A 50 -0.79 10.10 13.46
C VAL A 50 -1.29 9.82 14.88
N VAL A 51 -0.63 8.95 15.62
CA VAL A 51 -1.00 8.63 17.02
C VAL A 51 -0.91 9.87 17.91
N ALA A 52 0.14 10.68 17.79
CA ALA A 52 0.26 11.93 18.55
C ALA A 52 -0.85 12.94 18.21
N ARG A 53 -1.32 12.98 16.96
CA ARG A 53 -2.44 13.82 16.55
C ARG A 53 -3.78 13.28 17.07
N LEU A 54 -3.98 11.98 17.06
CA LEU A 54 -5.14 11.32 17.66
C LEU A 54 -5.19 11.58 19.18
N ALA A 55 -4.06 11.45 19.89
CA ALA A 55 -3.97 11.69 21.32
C ALA A 55 -4.33 13.14 21.70
N ARG A 56 -3.90 14.12 20.89
CA ARG A 56 -4.30 15.52 21.08
C ARG A 56 -5.82 15.75 20.91
N ASN A 57 -6.49 14.87 20.15
CA ASN A 57 -7.91 14.94 19.85
C ASN A 57 -8.74 13.91 20.64
N GLU A 58 -8.20 13.28 21.69
CA GLU A 58 -8.82 12.15 22.38
C GLU A 58 -10.27 12.43 22.83
N VAL A 59 -10.52 13.63 23.35
CA VAL A 59 -11.86 14.07 23.78
C VAL A 59 -12.87 14.02 22.63
N ALA A 60 -12.45 14.36 21.41
CA ALA A 60 -13.30 14.28 20.23
C ALA A 60 -13.47 12.82 19.76
N LEU A 61 -12.41 12.01 19.85
CA LEU A 61 -12.45 10.59 19.48
C LEU A 61 -13.45 9.79 20.33
N ARG A 62 -13.59 10.13 21.62
CA ARG A 62 -14.55 9.49 22.53
C ARG A 62 -16.02 9.82 22.24
N LYS A 63 -16.30 10.82 21.40
CA LYS A 63 -17.67 11.17 21.00
C LYS A 63 -18.19 10.21 19.93
N PRO A 64 -19.52 9.99 19.85
CA PRO A 64 -20.11 9.21 18.76
C PRO A 64 -19.67 9.74 17.38
N GLY A 65 -19.10 8.86 16.56
CA GLY A 65 -18.59 9.19 15.22
C GLY A 65 -17.24 9.94 15.19
N GLY A 66 -16.63 10.24 16.35
CA GLY A 66 -15.33 10.93 16.42
C GLY A 66 -14.21 10.15 15.72
N ILE A 67 -14.09 8.86 16.03
CA ILE A 67 -13.15 7.95 15.36
C ILE A 67 -13.35 7.95 13.84
N GLU A 68 -14.60 7.84 13.38
CA GLU A 68 -14.91 7.77 11.95
C GLU A 68 -14.51 9.06 11.21
N LEU A 69 -14.70 10.21 11.84
CA LEU A 69 -14.33 11.50 11.27
C LEU A 69 -12.80 11.65 11.15
N ASP A 70 -12.06 11.38 12.23
CA ASP A 70 -10.60 11.48 12.20
C ASP A 70 -9.98 10.42 11.28
N ARG A 71 -10.56 9.21 11.22
CA ARG A 71 -10.20 8.16 10.26
C ARG A 71 -10.26 8.66 8.82
N ARG A 72 -11.38 9.25 8.40
CA ARG A 72 -11.53 9.80 7.05
C ARG A 72 -10.58 10.96 6.78
N ARG A 73 -10.42 11.86 7.74
CA ARG A 73 -9.57 13.05 7.60
C ARG A 73 -8.09 12.68 7.48
N LEU A 74 -7.60 11.78 8.32
CA LEU A 74 -6.21 11.35 8.31
C LEU A 74 -5.92 10.43 7.13
N ALA A 75 -6.85 9.56 6.73
CA ALA A 75 -6.73 8.77 5.51
C ALA A 75 -6.61 9.64 4.26
N GLN A 76 -7.43 10.71 4.15
CA GLN A 76 -7.30 11.68 3.07
C GLN A 76 -5.93 12.37 3.08
N TRP A 77 -5.46 12.78 4.27
CA TRP A 77 -4.16 13.43 4.41
C TRP A 77 -2.99 12.52 4.01
N LEU A 78 -3.04 11.24 4.39
CA LEU A 78 -2.06 10.23 3.96
C LEU A 78 -2.11 9.99 2.45
N TYR A 79 -3.31 9.85 1.87
CA TYR A 79 -3.43 9.68 0.43
C TYR A 79 -2.84 10.86 -0.34
N ARG A 80 -3.09 12.10 0.11
CA ARG A 80 -2.50 13.31 -0.49
C ARG A 80 -0.97 13.36 -0.41
N ALA A 81 -0.35 12.60 0.49
CA ALA A 81 1.11 12.52 0.55
C ALA A 81 1.70 11.57 -0.51
N ILE A 82 0.89 10.74 -1.17
CA ILE A 82 1.33 9.79 -2.21
C ILE A 82 0.58 9.92 -3.54
N ASP A 83 -0.40 10.82 -3.67
CA ASP A 83 -1.25 10.94 -4.86
C ASP A 83 -0.46 11.19 -6.15
N VAL A 84 0.59 12.00 -6.07
CA VAL A 84 1.52 12.24 -7.19
C VAL A 84 2.25 10.96 -7.61
N ASP A 85 2.69 10.13 -6.66
CA ASP A 85 3.36 8.86 -6.97
C ASP A 85 2.39 7.83 -7.53
N VAL A 86 1.15 7.81 -7.03
CA VAL A 86 0.04 7.03 -7.59
C VAL A 86 -0.15 7.40 -9.06
N PHE A 87 -0.30 8.69 -9.36
CA PHE A 87 -0.45 9.15 -10.74
C PHE A 87 0.70 8.69 -11.64
N ARG A 88 1.96 8.92 -11.22
CA ARG A 88 3.14 8.58 -12.01
C ARG A 88 3.23 7.09 -12.30
N LEU A 89 3.00 6.24 -11.29
CA LEU A 89 3.10 4.80 -11.49
C LEU A 89 1.93 4.23 -12.30
N MET A 90 0.72 4.72 -12.06
CA MET A 90 -0.45 4.27 -12.81
C MET A 90 -0.38 4.65 -14.28
N ALA A 91 0.22 5.80 -14.61
CA ALA A 91 0.46 6.20 -16.01
C ALA A 91 1.40 5.26 -16.78
N VAL A 92 2.23 4.46 -16.08
CA VAL A 92 3.07 3.43 -16.70
C VAL A 92 2.29 2.14 -16.95
N ALA A 93 1.32 1.83 -16.09
CA ALA A 93 0.57 0.59 -16.13
C ALA A 93 -0.79 0.69 -16.82
N VAL A 94 -1.31 1.87 -17.14
CA VAL A 94 -2.66 2.03 -17.67
C VAL A 94 -2.66 3.04 -18.82
N PRO A 95 -3.36 2.77 -19.94
CA PRO A 95 -3.55 3.74 -21.01
C PRO A 95 -4.16 5.05 -20.52
N LEU A 96 -3.75 6.18 -21.10
CA LEU A 96 -4.27 7.50 -20.71
C LEU A 96 -5.79 7.64 -20.86
N SER A 97 -6.40 6.92 -21.82
CA SER A 97 -7.84 6.86 -22.03
C SER A 97 -8.62 6.33 -20.82
N HIS A 98 -7.98 5.53 -19.96
CA HIS A 98 -8.59 4.92 -18.79
C HIS A 98 -7.94 5.36 -17.46
N ALA A 99 -7.02 6.33 -17.52
CA ALA A 99 -6.29 6.80 -16.35
C ALA A 99 -7.23 7.34 -15.26
N GLU A 100 -8.25 8.12 -15.62
CA GLU A 100 -9.21 8.67 -14.65
C GLU A 100 -9.95 7.57 -13.87
N PHE A 101 -10.43 6.53 -14.57
CA PHE A 101 -11.10 5.40 -13.95
C PHE A 101 -10.17 4.64 -13.00
N ALA A 102 -8.96 4.30 -13.47
CA ALA A 102 -7.99 3.60 -12.64
C ALA A 102 -7.60 4.42 -11.40
N LEU A 103 -7.29 5.71 -11.57
CA LEU A 103 -6.87 6.59 -10.48
C LEU A 103 -7.98 6.75 -9.43
N SER A 104 -9.24 6.89 -9.85
CA SER A 104 -10.39 6.94 -8.94
C SER A 104 -10.50 5.68 -8.10
N ARG A 105 -10.34 4.49 -8.70
CA ARG A 105 -10.38 3.23 -7.96
C ARG A 105 -9.20 3.03 -7.03
N VAL A 106 -8.00 3.42 -7.47
CA VAL A 106 -6.82 3.38 -6.61
C VAL A 106 -6.96 4.34 -5.43
N GLU A 107 -7.54 5.52 -5.64
CA GLU A 107 -7.85 6.44 -4.54
C GLU A 107 -8.76 5.78 -3.50
N VAL A 108 -9.87 5.19 -3.95
CA VAL A 108 -10.83 4.52 -3.05
C VAL A 108 -10.15 3.40 -2.27
N LEU A 109 -9.38 2.54 -2.95
CA LEU A 109 -8.62 1.46 -2.33
C LEU A 109 -7.66 1.99 -1.26
N LEU A 110 -6.78 2.92 -1.62
CA LEU A 110 -5.73 3.42 -0.71
C LEU A 110 -6.33 4.17 0.47
N ARG A 111 -7.36 5.01 0.25
CA ARG A 111 -8.01 5.73 1.35
C ARG A 111 -8.72 4.78 2.32
N ALA A 112 -9.36 3.72 1.83
CA ALA A 112 -9.96 2.70 2.70
C ALA A 112 -8.88 2.03 3.56
N ARG A 113 -7.75 1.66 2.95
CA ARG A 113 -6.65 0.98 3.66
C ARG A 113 -5.91 1.89 4.63
N PHE A 114 -5.70 3.17 4.31
CA PHE A 114 -5.22 4.14 5.29
C PHE A 114 -6.20 4.35 6.44
N ALA A 115 -7.50 4.40 6.13
CA ALA A 115 -8.54 4.51 7.15
C ALA A 115 -8.49 3.33 8.12
N ASP A 116 -8.31 2.10 7.64
CA ASP A 116 -8.21 0.93 8.50
C ASP A 116 -7.01 1.03 9.46
N VAL A 117 -5.84 1.42 8.96
CA VAL A 117 -4.63 1.65 9.80
C VAL A 117 -4.88 2.72 10.87
N VAL A 118 -5.45 3.86 10.50
CA VAL A 118 -5.79 4.94 11.45
C VAL A 118 -6.85 4.49 12.45
N GLY A 119 -7.84 3.72 12.01
CA GLY A 119 -8.90 3.18 12.85
C GLY A 119 -8.38 2.22 13.90
N THR A 120 -7.42 1.37 13.53
CA THR A 120 -6.69 0.52 14.48
C THR A 120 -5.93 1.37 15.49
N ALA A 121 -5.14 2.34 15.02
CA ALA A 121 -4.37 3.23 15.89
C ALA A 121 -5.28 3.97 16.90
N ALA A 122 -6.40 4.51 16.44
CA ALA A 122 -7.36 5.23 17.27
C ALA A 122 -8.04 4.33 18.30
N SER A 123 -8.40 3.10 17.91
CA SER A 123 -9.03 2.13 18.82
C SER A 123 -8.09 1.78 19.97
N TYR A 124 -6.85 1.38 19.65
CA TYR A 124 -5.86 1.00 20.66
C TYR A 124 -5.39 2.17 21.53
N LEU A 125 -5.36 3.38 20.97
CA LEU A 125 -5.06 4.57 21.77
C LEU A 125 -6.14 4.84 22.84
N LEU A 126 -7.39 4.49 22.56
CA LEU A 126 -8.51 4.70 23.49
C LEU A 126 -8.70 3.55 24.48
N SER A 127 -8.38 2.31 24.09
CA SER A 127 -8.52 1.13 24.94
C SER A 127 -7.30 0.83 25.81
N ASP A 128 -6.11 1.14 25.30
CA ASP A 128 -4.83 0.78 25.90
C ASP A 128 -3.97 2.03 26.09
N ASP A 129 -2.86 2.13 25.37
CA ASP A 129 -1.94 3.25 25.44
C ASP A 129 -1.35 3.61 24.07
N ARG A 130 -0.46 4.62 24.09
CA ARG A 130 0.21 5.13 22.90
C ARG A 130 1.10 4.08 22.23
N ASP A 131 1.80 3.26 23.00
CA ASP A 131 2.78 2.31 22.47
C ASP A 131 2.06 1.13 21.81
N ALA A 132 0.98 0.64 22.43
CA ALA A 132 0.07 -0.34 21.84
C ALA A 132 -0.54 0.20 20.53
N ALA A 133 -0.99 1.46 20.51
CA ALA A 133 -1.52 2.09 19.30
C ALA A 133 -0.50 2.12 18.15
N ILE A 134 0.76 2.45 18.44
CA ILE A 134 1.85 2.47 17.45
C ILE A 134 2.13 1.06 16.92
N GLN A 135 2.28 0.08 17.82
CA GLN A 135 2.55 -1.32 17.44
C GLN A 135 1.42 -1.90 16.59
N MET A 136 0.16 -1.67 17.00
CA MET A 136 -1.00 -2.21 16.28
C MET A 136 -1.25 -1.50 14.95
N ALA A 137 -0.92 -0.21 14.83
CA ALA A 137 -0.92 0.49 13.55
C ALA A 137 0.11 -0.11 12.57
N ALA A 138 1.29 -0.51 13.06
CA ALA A 138 2.28 -1.21 12.24
C ALA A 138 1.77 -2.58 11.77
N VAL A 139 1.14 -3.36 12.65
CA VAL A 139 0.49 -4.64 12.28
C VAL A 139 -0.59 -4.41 11.21
N ALA A 140 -1.50 -3.46 11.44
CA ALA A 140 -2.55 -3.10 10.50
C ALA A 140 -1.98 -2.67 9.14
N THR A 141 -0.84 -1.96 9.14
CA THR A 141 -0.14 -1.57 7.91
C THR A 141 0.28 -2.79 7.10
N THR A 142 0.81 -3.84 7.73
CA THR A 142 1.23 -5.06 7.02
C THR A 142 0.06 -5.82 6.40
N MET A 143 -1.08 -5.88 7.09
CA MET A 143 -2.31 -6.50 6.58
C MET A 143 -2.88 -5.69 5.42
N ALA A 144 -3.05 -4.38 5.63
CA ALA A 144 -3.53 -3.45 4.62
C ALA A 144 -2.65 -3.46 3.36
N ALA A 145 -1.32 -3.58 3.51
CA ALA A 145 -0.40 -3.64 2.38
C ALA A 145 -0.63 -4.84 1.46
N ARG A 146 -1.02 -6.00 2.01
CA ARG A 146 -1.36 -7.18 1.20
C ARG A 146 -2.61 -6.92 0.36
N GLU A 147 -3.62 -6.32 0.97
CA GLU A 147 -4.87 -5.95 0.29
C GLU A 147 -4.66 -4.84 -0.74
N VAL A 148 -3.80 -3.86 -0.47
CA VAL A 148 -3.39 -2.86 -1.46
C VAL A 148 -2.73 -3.54 -2.65
N ARG A 149 -1.79 -4.47 -2.42
CA ARG A 149 -1.11 -5.17 -3.52
C ARG A 149 -2.08 -5.93 -4.40
N THR A 150 -2.96 -6.73 -3.79
CA THR A 150 -3.98 -7.50 -4.53
C THR A 150 -4.94 -6.58 -5.28
N GLY A 151 -5.51 -5.58 -4.61
CA GLY A 151 -6.46 -4.66 -5.24
C GLY A 151 -5.85 -3.82 -6.37
N LEU A 152 -4.57 -3.45 -6.28
CA LEU A 152 -3.87 -2.77 -7.37
C LEU A 152 -3.73 -3.64 -8.61
N LEU A 153 -3.37 -4.92 -8.44
CA LEU A 153 -3.28 -5.87 -9.55
C LEU A 153 -4.65 -6.05 -10.22
N GLU A 154 -5.72 -6.21 -9.43
CA GLU A 154 -7.09 -6.30 -9.91
C GLU A 154 -7.50 -5.04 -10.70
N ILE A 155 -7.27 -3.85 -10.16
CA ILE A 155 -7.61 -2.58 -10.83
C ILE A 155 -6.86 -2.45 -12.17
N ILE A 156 -5.57 -2.78 -12.21
CA ILE A 156 -4.78 -2.68 -13.45
C ILE A 156 -5.29 -3.68 -14.50
N ALA A 157 -5.52 -4.94 -14.10
CA ALA A 157 -6.02 -5.97 -15.00
C ALA A 157 -7.41 -5.64 -15.57
N GLU A 158 -8.33 -5.22 -14.70
CA GLU A 158 -9.69 -4.80 -15.11
C GLU A 158 -9.63 -3.60 -16.06
N THR A 159 -8.79 -2.61 -15.78
CA THR A 159 -8.73 -1.40 -16.61
C THR A 159 -8.18 -1.68 -18.01
N ARG A 160 -7.21 -2.58 -18.15
CA ARG A 160 -6.67 -3.00 -19.46
C ARG A 160 -7.64 -3.90 -20.23
N SER A 161 -8.46 -4.67 -19.54
CA SER A 161 -9.45 -5.55 -20.18
C SER A 161 -10.56 -4.76 -20.88
N VAL A 162 -10.90 -3.57 -20.35
CA VAL A 162 -11.84 -2.63 -21.00
C VAL A 162 -11.31 -2.12 -22.34
N ASP A 163 -9.99 -2.01 -22.50
CA ASP A 163 -9.35 -1.56 -23.75
C ASP A 163 -9.36 -2.67 -24.82
N GLY A 164 -9.04 -3.91 -24.43
CA GLY A 164 -9.06 -5.08 -25.33
C GLY A 164 -10.45 -5.45 -25.88
N GLY A 165 -11.51 -5.15 -25.12
CA GLY A 165 -12.90 -5.40 -25.54
C GLY A 165 -13.41 -4.44 -26.63
N ARG A 166 -12.95 -3.18 -26.65
CA ARG A 166 -13.39 -2.19 -27.66
C ARG A 166 -12.71 -2.37 -29.01
N VAL A 167 -11.46 -2.83 -29.03
CA VAL A 167 -10.73 -3.09 -30.29
C VAL A 167 -11.33 -4.29 -31.05
N ALA A 168 -12.02 -5.21 -30.36
CA ALA A 168 -12.68 -6.35 -30.96
C ALA A 168 -14.07 -6.05 -31.54
N GLU A 169 -14.72 -4.94 -31.17
CA GLU A 169 -16.03 -4.53 -31.70
C GLU A 169 -15.93 -3.58 -32.91
N GLU A 170 -14.73 -3.06 -33.21
CA GLU A 170 -14.47 -2.19 -34.37
C GLU A 170 -13.77 -2.90 -35.57
N GLN A 171 -13.70 -4.24 -35.56
CA GLN A 171 -13.26 -5.07 -36.71
C GLN A 171 -14.41 -5.91 -37.25
#